data_AF-A0A7C3JZ73-F1
#
_entry.id   AF-A0A7C3JZ73-F1
#
_cell.length_a   1.000
_cell.length_b   1.000
_cell.length_c   1.000
_cell.angle_alpha   90.00
_cell.angle_beta   90.00
_cell.angle_gamma   90.00
#
_symmetry.space_group_name_H-M   'P 1'
#
loop_
_entity.id
_entity.type
_entity.pdbx_description
1 polymer ?
#
loop_
_entity_poly.entity_id
_entity_poly.type
_entity_poly.pdbx_seq_one_letter_code
_entity_poly.pdbx_strand_id
1 'polypeptide(L)'
;MGLTDARAGTRAPEIDWDAVASEAAGLLSRYVRVDTRNPPGNEALACEFIAGLLASEGIESRTLVSAPGRANLVADLAAASDAKPLILLNHTDVVPVEAEQWSVPPLAGVVRDGYVWGRGALDMKGMAVLELMTLLTLKRRGVRLRRPVRFLAVADEEAGSEFGVEWLDRHHPDVLDGGFVINEGGYGAENYLGSERPLFGVSMAEKSPLWLTLRATGKPGHGSSPHEDNVLDRMVRAMHRVQTWQRPWLLSPPVAEALRAAHAEGYIDLDPDAASPDEIADRFRSLRTLLSNTISATGLQSGVKHNVIPATASATLDCRLVPGYEKQRFIDELKAAIDDPKVEIEVAFASESPSTPAGTELHEAINAVCRQVMPEAAVLPRVTAGFTDSRTFRRRGIAAYGFVPMLLGPDEQGGMHGNNERISLRNLRLGVEVLYRVVERVCAE
;
A
#
# COMPACT_ATOMS: atom_id res chain seq x y z
N MET A 1 63.61 14.51 -13.35
CA MET A 1 63.19 13.23 -12.72
C MET A 1 62.53 13.59 -11.41
N GLY A 2 61.29 13.26 -11.08
CA GLY A 2 60.24 12.45 -11.72
C GLY A 2 58.88 13.04 -11.29
N LEU A 3 57.89 13.00 -12.18
CA LEU A 3 56.81 12.00 -12.21
C LEU A 3 55.64 12.41 -11.31
N THR A 4 54.75 13.14 -11.95
CA THR A 4 53.31 13.20 -11.73
C THR A 4 52.70 11.82 -11.49
N ASP A 5 51.91 11.65 -10.43
CA ASP A 5 50.92 10.56 -10.34
C ASP A 5 49.54 11.18 -10.22
N ALA A 6 49.00 11.60 -11.36
CA ALA A 6 47.61 11.98 -11.51
C ALA A 6 46.80 10.69 -11.68
N ARG A 7 46.31 10.13 -10.57
CA ARG A 7 45.26 9.10 -10.62
C ARG A 7 43.94 9.77 -10.98
N ALA A 8 43.72 9.93 -12.28
CA ALA A 8 42.38 10.12 -12.82
C ALA A 8 41.59 8.84 -12.56
N GLY A 9 40.84 8.81 -11.45
CA GLY A 9 39.84 7.78 -11.22
C GLY A 9 38.83 7.85 -12.36
N THR A 10 38.79 6.81 -13.19
CA THR A 10 37.75 6.62 -14.19
C THR A 10 36.43 6.51 -13.43
N ARG A 11 35.66 7.61 -13.38
CA ARG A 11 34.29 7.63 -12.86
C ARG A 11 33.53 6.54 -13.63
N ALA A 12 32.94 5.58 -12.91
CA ALA A 12 32.14 4.54 -13.52
C ALA A 12 31.12 5.20 -14.48
N PRO A 13 30.87 4.64 -15.68
CA PRO A 13 29.99 5.25 -16.66
C PRO A 13 28.64 5.56 -16.03
N GLU A 14 28.03 6.67 -16.45
CA GLU A 14 26.69 7.05 -15.98
C GLU A 14 25.68 5.95 -16.31
N ILE A 15 24.69 5.75 -15.44
CA ILE A 15 23.66 4.75 -15.66
C ILE A 15 22.74 5.24 -16.77
N ASP A 16 22.55 4.42 -17.80
CA ASP A 16 21.55 4.67 -18.84
C ASP A 16 20.16 4.31 -18.29
N TRP A 17 19.49 5.31 -17.72
CA TRP A 17 18.16 5.14 -17.14
C TRP A 17 17.09 4.75 -18.17
N ASP A 18 17.26 5.09 -19.44
CA ASP A 18 16.33 4.70 -20.50
C ASP A 18 16.46 3.21 -20.82
N ALA A 19 17.68 2.68 -20.85
CA ALA A 19 17.92 1.25 -20.99
C ALA A 19 17.36 0.45 -19.80
N VAL A 20 17.62 0.92 -18.57
CA VAL A 20 17.10 0.29 -17.34
C VAL A 20 15.56 0.33 -17.32
N ALA A 21 14.94 1.44 -17.71
CA ALA A 21 13.49 1.57 -17.79
C ALA A 21 12.87 0.66 -18.86
N SER A 22 13.53 0.50 -20.00
CA SER A 22 13.10 -0.41 -21.07
C SER A 22 13.12 -1.87 -20.61
N GLU A 23 14.19 -2.28 -19.90
CA GLU A 23 14.26 -3.60 -19.27
C GLU A 23 13.14 -3.77 -18.24
N ALA A 24 12.92 -2.77 -17.37
CA ALA A 24 11.86 -2.77 -16.37
C ALA A 24 10.47 -2.94 -17.02
N ALA A 25 10.17 -2.23 -18.11
CA ALA A 25 8.91 -2.36 -18.83
C ALA A 25 8.71 -3.76 -19.42
N GLY A 26 9.77 -4.35 -20.00
CA GLY A 26 9.76 -5.73 -20.48
C GLY A 26 9.55 -6.75 -19.36
N LEU A 27 10.20 -6.56 -18.21
CA LEU A 27 10.03 -7.40 -17.02
C LEU A 27 8.60 -7.30 -16.48
N LEU A 28 8.07 -6.09 -16.31
CA LEU A 28 6.71 -5.87 -15.82
C LEU A 28 5.67 -6.49 -16.76
N SER A 29 5.84 -6.32 -18.08
CA SER A 29 4.99 -6.97 -19.09
C SER A 29 4.93 -8.49 -18.90
N ARG A 30 6.07 -9.15 -18.61
CA ARG A 30 6.08 -10.59 -18.30
C ARG A 30 5.49 -10.89 -16.93
N TYR A 31 5.76 -10.07 -15.93
CA TYR A 31 5.31 -10.33 -14.57
C TYR A 31 3.79 -10.18 -14.39
N VAL A 32 3.16 -9.25 -15.13
CA VAL A 32 1.70 -9.13 -15.23
C VAL A 32 1.03 -10.42 -15.70
N ARG A 33 1.72 -11.22 -16.55
CA ARG A 33 1.20 -12.49 -17.06
C ARG A 33 1.22 -13.62 -16.03
N VAL A 34 1.95 -13.46 -14.93
CA VAL A 34 1.98 -14.41 -13.83
C VAL A 34 0.69 -14.24 -13.02
N ASP A 35 -0.25 -15.15 -13.15
CA ASP A 35 -1.58 -15.00 -12.55
C ASP A 35 -1.55 -15.25 -11.03
N THR A 36 -1.47 -14.18 -10.26
CA THR A 36 -1.43 -14.17 -8.79
C THR A 36 -2.70 -13.60 -8.15
N ARG A 37 -3.83 -13.66 -8.85
CA ARG A 37 -5.10 -13.12 -8.32
C ARG A 37 -5.48 -13.76 -6.99
N ASN A 38 -5.87 -12.94 -6.02
CA ASN A 38 -6.30 -13.34 -4.69
C ASN A 38 -7.76 -12.92 -4.45
N PRO A 39 -8.71 -13.87 -4.28
CA PRO A 39 -8.55 -15.33 -4.27
C PRO A 39 -8.31 -15.97 -5.66
N PRO A 40 -7.69 -17.17 -5.74
CA PRO A 40 -7.30 -18.03 -4.62
C PRO A 40 -5.94 -17.68 -3.97
N GLY A 41 -5.13 -16.83 -4.62
CA GLY A 41 -3.72 -16.63 -4.28
C GLY A 41 -2.85 -17.71 -4.94
N ASN A 42 -1.86 -17.28 -5.73
CA ASN A 42 -0.91 -18.14 -6.46
C ASN A 42 0.51 -17.56 -6.42
N GLU A 43 0.87 -16.91 -5.32
CA GLU A 43 2.11 -16.15 -5.13
C GLU A 43 3.36 -17.02 -5.22
N ALA A 44 3.23 -18.34 -5.10
CA ALA A 44 4.29 -19.28 -5.46
C ALA A 44 4.79 -19.09 -6.90
N LEU A 45 3.90 -18.79 -7.86
CA LEU A 45 4.29 -18.51 -9.26
C LEU A 45 5.10 -17.21 -9.38
N ALA A 46 4.76 -16.19 -8.59
CA ALA A 46 5.54 -14.96 -8.53
C ALA A 46 6.92 -15.20 -7.91
N CYS A 47 6.98 -15.96 -6.82
CA CYS A 47 8.24 -16.36 -6.20
C CYS A 47 9.14 -17.13 -7.17
N GLU A 48 8.60 -18.08 -7.94
CA GLU A 48 9.33 -18.81 -8.97
C GLU A 48 9.87 -17.88 -10.08
N PHE A 49 9.03 -16.97 -10.56
CA PHE A 49 9.41 -15.98 -11.58
C PHE A 49 10.56 -15.09 -11.09
N ILE A 50 10.45 -14.53 -9.88
CA ILE A 50 11.46 -13.65 -9.28
C ILE A 50 12.74 -14.42 -8.96
N ALA A 51 12.64 -15.61 -8.35
CA ALA A 51 13.79 -16.45 -8.03
C ALA A 51 14.60 -16.80 -9.28
N GLY A 52 13.93 -17.10 -10.40
CA GLY A 52 14.59 -17.35 -11.69
C GLY A 52 15.40 -16.16 -12.19
N LEU A 53 14.86 -14.94 -12.07
CA LEU A 53 15.58 -13.71 -12.44
C LEU A 53 16.79 -13.47 -11.52
N LEU A 54 16.61 -13.56 -10.22
CA LEU A 54 17.69 -13.40 -9.24
C LEU A 54 18.81 -14.43 -9.44
N ALA A 55 18.46 -15.70 -9.66
CA ALA A 55 19.43 -16.76 -9.91
C ALA A 55 20.24 -16.52 -11.20
N SER A 56 19.61 -15.99 -12.25
CA SER A 56 20.29 -15.64 -13.51
C SER A 56 21.37 -14.54 -13.34
N GLU A 57 21.27 -13.75 -12.27
CA GLU A 57 22.20 -12.67 -11.91
C GLU A 57 23.15 -13.09 -10.76
N GLY A 58 23.11 -14.37 -10.36
CA GLY A 58 23.92 -14.91 -9.26
C GLY A 58 23.56 -14.32 -7.90
N ILE A 59 22.28 -14.02 -7.68
CA ILE A 59 21.74 -13.60 -6.39
C ILE A 59 20.94 -14.77 -5.81
N GLU A 60 21.35 -15.27 -4.66
CA GLU A 60 20.64 -16.32 -3.94
C GLU A 60 19.34 -15.78 -3.32
N SER A 61 18.29 -16.59 -3.35
CA SER A 61 17.00 -16.26 -2.74
C SER A 61 16.43 -17.46 -1.98
N ARG A 62 15.58 -17.19 -1.00
CA ARG A 62 14.85 -18.19 -0.22
C ARG A 62 13.36 -18.00 -0.43
N THR A 63 12.67 -19.06 -0.85
CA THR A 63 11.21 -19.11 -0.90
C THR A 63 10.67 -19.73 0.39
N LEU A 64 9.69 -19.08 1.01
CA LEU A 64 9.07 -19.46 2.28
C LEU A 64 7.58 -19.69 2.03
N VAL A 65 7.18 -20.96 1.97
CA VAL A 65 5.81 -21.38 1.65
C VAL A 65 4.94 -21.32 2.90
N SER A 66 3.91 -20.48 2.88
CA SER A 66 2.98 -20.28 4.00
C SER A 66 1.73 -21.17 3.90
N ALA A 67 1.31 -21.53 2.69
CA ALA A 67 0.23 -22.47 2.40
C ALA A 67 0.34 -23.01 0.95
N PRO A 68 -0.42 -24.04 0.54
CA PRO A 68 -0.43 -24.48 -0.87
C PRO A 68 -0.72 -23.33 -1.84
N GLY A 69 0.20 -23.06 -2.76
CA GLY A 69 0.12 -21.94 -3.71
C GLY A 69 0.52 -20.57 -3.16
N ARG A 70 0.66 -20.42 -1.83
CA ARG A 70 0.99 -19.16 -1.15
C ARG A 70 2.45 -19.18 -0.68
N ALA A 71 3.28 -18.26 -1.17
CA ALA A 71 4.69 -18.21 -0.81
C ALA A 71 5.21 -16.77 -0.76
N ASN A 72 6.25 -16.59 0.03
CA ASN A 72 7.03 -15.36 0.16
C ASN A 72 8.46 -15.61 -0.34
N LEU A 73 9.17 -14.57 -0.76
CA LEU A 73 10.55 -14.66 -1.22
C LEU A 73 11.41 -13.57 -0.56
N VAL A 74 12.60 -13.97 -0.10
CA VAL A 74 13.62 -13.05 0.42
C VAL A 74 14.95 -13.26 -0.29
N ALA A 75 15.60 -12.16 -0.66
CA ALA A 75 16.95 -12.15 -1.22
C ALA A 75 17.74 -10.96 -0.69
N ASP A 76 19.02 -11.17 -0.38
CA ASP A 76 19.88 -10.13 0.20
C ASP A 76 21.07 -9.84 -0.72
N LEU A 77 21.35 -8.56 -0.96
CA LEU A 77 22.69 -8.11 -1.32
C LEU A 77 23.46 -7.78 -0.05
N ALA A 78 24.48 -8.59 0.23
CA ALA A 78 25.29 -8.45 1.44
C ALA A 78 26.11 -7.14 1.44
N ALA A 79 26.25 -6.57 2.63
CA ALA A 79 27.22 -5.52 2.93
C ALA A 79 28.43 -6.09 3.67
N ALA A 80 29.52 -5.33 3.70
CA ALA A 80 30.70 -5.68 4.51
C ALA A 80 30.54 -5.34 6.00
N SER A 81 29.41 -4.77 6.40
CA SER A 81 29.10 -4.33 7.77
C SER A 81 28.05 -5.24 8.45
N ASP A 82 27.85 -5.03 9.75
CA ASP A 82 26.79 -5.63 10.57
C ASP A 82 25.50 -4.78 10.61
N ALA A 83 25.39 -3.75 9.76
CA ALA A 83 24.21 -2.90 9.70
C ALA A 83 22.97 -3.71 9.30
N LYS A 84 21.82 -3.39 9.92
CA LYS A 84 20.53 -3.99 9.54
C LYS A 84 20.13 -3.59 8.11
N PRO A 85 19.51 -4.49 7.32
CA PRO A 85 19.20 -4.21 5.92
C PRO A 85 18.24 -3.03 5.73
N LEU A 86 18.34 -2.34 4.60
CA LEU A 86 17.21 -1.62 4.02
C LEU A 86 16.34 -2.65 3.29
N ILE A 87 15.08 -2.78 3.70
CA ILE A 87 14.12 -3.69 3.09
C ILE A 87 13.34 -2.95 2.00
N LEU A 88 13.35 -3.53 0.80
CA LEU A 88 12.47 -3.20 -0.32
C LEU A 88 11.33 -4.21 -0.29
N LEU A 89 10.15 -3.75 0.13
CA LEU A 89 8.99 -4.58 0.41
C LEU A 89 7.94 -4.39 -0.70
N ASN A 90 7.51 -5.51 -1.27
CA ASN A 90 6.39 -5.58 -2.19
C ASN A 90 5.51 -6.80 -1.91
N HIS A 91 4.22 -6.67 -2.17
CA HIS A 91 3.31 -7.82 -2.27
C HIS A 91 3.22 -8.31 -3.73
N THR A 92 2.85 -9.57 -3.89
CA THR A 92 2.88 -10.28 -5.17
C THR A 92 1.50 -10.73 -5.65
N ASP A 93 0.52 -10.73 -4.75
CA ASP A 93 -0.87 -10.94 -5.11
C ASP A 93 -1.47 -9.70 -5.80
N VAL A 94 -2.61 -9.90 -6.44
CA VAL A 94 -3.36 -8.83 -7.10
C VAL A 94 -4.84 -9.09 -6.90
N VAL A 95 -5.67 -8.03 -6.88
CA VAL A 95 -7.13 -8.21 -6.77
C VAL A 95 -7.74 -8.89 -8.01
N PRO A 96 -8.96 -9.46 -7.90
CA PRO A 96 -9.70 -10.02 -9.03
C PRO A 96 -9.95 -9.02 -10.17
N VAL A 97 -10.39 -9.56 -11.30
CA VAL A 97 -10.62 -8.79 -12.53
C VAL A 97 -11.97 -9.14 -13.15
N GLU A 98 -12.63 -8.13 -13.70
CA GLU A 98 -13.84 -8.26 -14.51
C GLU A 98 -13.44 -8.19 -15.99
N ALA A 99 -12.95 -9.29 -16.56
CA ALA A 99 -12.25 -9.28 -17.85
C ALA A 99 -13.02 -8.59 -18.98
N GLU A 100 -14.35 -8.67 -18.96
CA GLU A 100 -15.26 -8.07 -19.94
C GLU A 100 -15.25 -6.53 -19.91
N GLN A 101 -14.85 -5.92 -18.79
CA GLN A 101 -14.76 -4.47 -18.63
C GLN A 101 -13.40 -3.89 -19.04
N TRP A 102 -12.46 -4.73 -19.45
CA TRP A 102 -11.11 -4.30 -19.81
C TRP A 102 -10.96 -4.08 -21.32
N SER A 103 -10.27 -3.00 -21.68
CA SER A 103 -9.94 -2.66 -23.06
C SER A 103 -8.79 -3.51 -23.63
N VAL A 104 -8.04 -4.20 -22.77
CA VAL A 104 -7.03 -5.21 -23.11
C VAL A 104 -7.13 -6.37 -22.10
N PRO A 105 -6.80 -7.62 -22.47
CA PRO A 105 -6.88 -8.71 -21.51
C PRO A 105 -6.04 -8.40 -20.25
N PRO A 106 -6.63 -8.49 -19.04
CA PRO A 106 -6.03 -7.94 -17.81
C PRO A 106 -4.68 -8.54 -17.45
N LEU A 107 -4.40 -9.77 -17.87
CA LEU A 107 -3.15 -10.48 -17.59
C LEU A 107 -2.23 -10.60 -18.82
N ALA A 108 -2.46 -9.82 -19.88
CA ALA A 108 -1.63 -9.91 -21.09
C ALA A 108 -0.30 -9.14 -20.98
N GLY A 109 -0.20 -8.15 -20.08
CA GLY A 109 1.00 -7.32 -19.95
C GLY A 109 1.29 -6.55 -21.23
N VAL A 110 0.27 -5.97 -21.87
CA VAL A 110 0.43 -5.31 -23.17
C VAL A 110 1.22 -4.02 -23.01
N VAL A 111 2.28 -3.84 -23.81
CA VAL A 111 2.99 -2.56 -23.91
C VAL A 111 2.42 -1.80 -25.11
N ARG A 112 1.66 -0.72 -24.85
CA ARG A 112 0.98 0.06 -25.89
C ARG A 112 0.76 1.51 -25.44
N ASP A 113 0.87 2.45 -26.37
CA ASP A 113 0.57 3.88 -26.18
C ASP A 113 1.40 4.54 -25.07
N GLY A 114 2.62 4.06 -24.82
CA GLY A 114 3.48 4.59 -23.75
C GLY A 114 3.17 4.04 -22.35
N TYR A 115 2.43 2.92 -22.26
CA TYR A 115 2.08 2.26 -21.00
C TYR A 115 2.37 0.76 -21.04
N VAL A 116 2.59 0.18 -19.86
CA VAL A 116 2.41 -1.26 -19.61
C VAL A 116 1.04 -1.46 -18.98
N TRP A 117 0.17 -2.22 -19.65
CA TRP A 117 -1.20 -2.47 -19.24
C TRP A 117 -1.36 -3.83 -18.57
N GLY A 118 -2.15 -3.86 -17.50
CA GLY A 118 -2.64 -5.07 -16.89
C GLY A 118 -2.79 -4.96 -15.37
N ARG A 119 -3.53 -5.92 -14.80
CA ARG A 119 -3.73 -6.02 -13.36
C ARG A 119 -2.39 -6.22 -12.66
N GLY A 120 -2.12 -5.37 -11.67
CA GLY A 120 -0.86 -5.33 -10.94
C GLY A 120 0.23 -4.45 -11.56
N ALA A 121 -0.01 -3.83 -12.72
CA ALA A 121 0.94 -2.91 -13.32
C ALA A 121 1.27 -1.73 -12.39
N LEU A 122 0.32 -1.29 -11.56
CA LEU A 122 0.48 -0.31 -10.49
C LEU A 122 0.47 -0.96 -9.11
N ASP A 123 -0.45 -1.89 -8.83
CA ASP A 123 -0.68 -2.45 -7.49
C ASP A 123 -0.50 -3.99 -7.41
N MET A 124 0.68 -4.50 -7.06
CA MET A 124 1.92 -3.70 -6.93
C MET A 124 3.14 -4.25 -7.68
N LYS A 125 2.93 -5.09 -8.69
CA LYS A 125 4.04 -5.66 -9.50
C LYS A 125 4.92 -4.61 -10.16
N GLY A 126 4.38 -3.43 -10.47
CA GLY A 126 5.16 -2.28 -10.95
C GLY A 126 6.25 -1.87 -9.97
N MET A 127 5.89 -1.67 -8.70
CA MET A 127 6.84 -1.34 -7.64
C MET A 127 7.83 -2.49 -7.39
N ALA A 128 7.34 -3.74 -7.36
CA ALA A 128 8.21 -4.92 -7.23
C ALA A 128 9.29 -4.97 -8.32
N VAL A 129 8.96 -4.58 -9.56
CA VAL A 129 9.94 -4.49 -10.66
C VAL A 129 10.93 -3.35 -10.44
N LEU A 130 10.51 -2.19 -9.93
CA LEU A 130 11.45 -1.11 -9.59
C LEU A 130 12.47 -1.54 -8.53
N GLU A 131 11.99 -2.23 -7.50
CA GLU A 131 12.81 -2.75 -6.41
C GLU A 131 13.78 -3.82 -6.90
N LEU A 132 13.30 -4.76 -7.71
CA LEU A 132 14.13 -5.78 -8.33
C LEU A 132 15.20 -5.15 -9.23
N MET A 133 14.82 -4.22 -10.10
CA MET A 133 15.76 -3.52 -10.98
C MET A 133 16.80 -2.71 -10.20
N THR A 134 16.42 -2.13 -9.06
CA THR A 134 17.36 -1.47 -8.16
C THR A 134 18.40 -2.45 -7.63
N LEU A 135 17.95 -3.61 -7.13
CA LEU A 135 18.83 -4.69 -6.65
C LEU A 135 19.79 -5.18 -7.75
N LEU A 136 19.25 -5.48 -8.94
CA LEU A 136 20.05 -5.96 -10.08
C LEU A 136 21.06 -4.90 -10.54
N THR A 137 20.68 -3.64 -10.58
CA THR A 137 21.57 -2.55 -11.00
C THR A 137 22.72 -2.37 -10.01
N LEU A 138 22.46 -2.41 -8.69
CA LEU A 138 23.52 -2.36 -7.67
C LEU A 138 24.52 -3.51 -7.83
N LYS A 139 24.01 -4.74 -8.06
CA LYS A 139 24.83 -5.94 -8.28
C LYS A 139 25.68 -5.83 -9.54
N ARG A 140 25.07 -5.51 -10.70
CA ARG A 140 25.76 -5.38 -12.01
C ARG A 140 26.82 -4.30 -12.00
N ARG A 141 26.62 -3.24 -11.20
CA ARG A 141 27.56 -2.14 -10.99
C ARG A 141 28.69 -2.46 -10.01
N GLY A 142 28.58 -3.54 -9.23
CA GLY A 142 29.54 -3.89 -8.19
C GLY A 142 29.61 -2.84 -7.08
N VAL A 143 28.49 -2.19 -6.74
CA VAL A 143 28.44 -1.18 -5.67
C VAL A 143 28.81 -1.84 -4.35
N ARG A 144 29.79 -1.27 -3.64
CA ARG A 144 30.10 -1.70 -2.28
C ARG A 144 29.08 -1.14 -1.32
N LEU A 145 28.50 -2.02 -0.52
CA LEU A 145 27.42 -1.68 0.40
C LEU A 145 27.95 -1.59 1.84
N ARG A 146 27.63 -0.47 2.51
CA ARG A 146 27.75 -0.30 3.96
C ARG A 146 26.51 -0.76 4.72
N ARG A 147 25.41 -1.03 4.02
CA ARG A 147 24.16 -1.57 4.58
C ARG A 147 23.60 -2.60 3.60
N PRO A 148 23.20 -3.80 4.03
CA PRO A 148 22.63 -4.78 3.12
C PRO A 148 21.32 -4.25 2.51
N VAL A 149 21.00 -4.68 1.30
CA VAL A 149 19.70 -4.42 0.67
C VAL A 149 18.95 -5.73 0.61
N ARG A 150 17.78 -5.78 1.26
CA ARG A 150 16.90 -6.95 1.29
C ARG A 150 15.72 -6.72 0.36
N PHE A 151 15.58 -7.57 -0.65
CA PHE A 151 14.36 -7.66 -1.45
C PHE A 151 13.42 -8.66 -0.78
N LEU A 152 12.22 -8.21 -0.42
CA LEU A 152 11.21 -9.01 0.27
C LEU A 152 9.88 -8.93 -0.50
N ALA A 153 9.54 -10.03 -1.18
CA ALA A 153 8.29 -10.20 -1.90
C ALA A 153 7.35 -11.08 -1.08
N VAL A 154 6.16 -10.58 -0.76
CA VAL A 154 5.23 -11.23 0.18
C VAL A 154 3.91 -11.57 -0.47
N ALA A 155 3.18 -12.49 0.14
CA ALA A 155 1.85 -12.91 -0.30
C ALA A 155 0.73 -12.15 0.43
N ASP A 156 -0.47 -12.23 -0.11
CA ASP A 156 -1.74 -12.01 0.61
C ASP A 156 -2.03 -10.59 1.13
N GLU A 157 -1.34 -9.54 0.70
CA GLU A 157 -1.55 -8.19 1.25
C GLU A 157 -3.00 -7.73 1.06
N GLU A 158 -3.53 -7.98 -0.15
CA GLU A 158 -4.88 -7.57 -0.58
C GLU A 158 -6.00 -8.27 0.21
N ALA A 159 -5.68 -9.29 1.00
CA ALA A 159 -6.61 -10.00 1.88
C ALA A 159 -6.19 -9.97 3.37
N GLY A 160 -5.31 -9.04 3.76
CA GLY A 160 -4.95 -8.81 5.16
C GLY A 160 -3.66 -9.51 5.61
N SER A 161 -2.91 -10.06 4.68
CA SER A 161 -1.53 -10.54 4.85
C SER A 161 -1.37 -11.74 5.79
N GLU A 162 -2.43 -12.55 5.97
CA GLU A 162 -2.45 -13.73 6.84
C GLU A 162 -1.37 -14.73 6.44
N PHE A 163 -1.16 -14.92 5.14
CA PHE A 163 -0.13 -15.78 4.54
C PHE A 163 1.16 -15.03 4.15
N GLY A 164 1.16 -13.71 4.31
CA GLY A 164 2.22 -12.77 3.97
C GLY A 164 3.07 -12.35 5.16
N VAL A 165 3.23 -11.03 5.34
CA VAL A 165 4.03 -10.48 6.44
C VAL A 165 3.55 -10.89 7.82
N GLU A 166 2.25 -11.11 8.06
CA GLU A 166 1.78 -11.54 9.37
C GLU A 166 2.20 -13.00 9.63
N TRP A 167 2.23 -13.85 8.60
CA TRP A 167 2.80 -15.19 8.71
C TRP A 167 4.31 -15.16 8.95
N LEU A 168 5.04 -14.32 8.23
CA LEU A 168 6.48 -14.13 8.41
C LEU A 168 6.80 -13.60 9.81
N ASP A 169 6.00 -12.67 10.35
CA ASP A 169 6.19 -12.14 11.71
C ASP A 169 6.13 -13.26 12.77
N ARG A 170 5.22 -14.22 12.58
CA ARG A 170 5.05 -15.37 13.48
C ARG A 170 6.09 -16.47 13.30
N HIS A 171 6.53 -16.76 12.07
CA HIS A 171 7.32 -17.96 11.75
C HIS A 171 8.75 -17.69 11.30
N HIS A 172 9.00 -16.52 10.72
CA HIS A 172 10.30 -16.08 10.19
C HIS A 172 10.61 -14.62 10.58
N PRO A 173 10.59 -14.27 11.88
CA PRO A 173 10.83 -12.88 12.31
C PRO A 173 12.21 -12.35 11.93
N ASP A 174 13.17 -13.23 11.60
CA ASP A 174 14.50 -12.90 11.07
C ASP A 174 14.44 -12.22 9.69
N VAL A 175 13.43 -12.56 8.88
CA VAL A 175 13.23 -11.97 7.54
C VAL A 175 12.76 -10.52 7.65
N LEU A 176 12.03 -10.18 8.71
CA LEU A 176 11.52 -8.83 8.96
C LEU A 176 12.49 -7.93 9.71
N ASP A 177 13.63 -8.46 10.16
CA ASP A 177 14.65 -7.72 10.91
C ASP A 177 15.43 -6.78 9.98
N GLY A 178 15.00 -5.51 9.94
CA GLY A 178 15.55 -4.46 9.08
C GLY A 178 15.81 -3.17 9.83
N GLY A 179 16.67 -2.33 9.26
CA GLY A 179 16.93 -0.97 9.76
C GLY A 179 15.88 0.02 9.29
N PHE A 180 15.44 -0.14 8.05
CA PHE A 180 14.44 0.69 7.38
C PHE A 180 13.65 -0.15 6.37
N VAL A 181 12.46 0.32 6.00
CA VAL A 181 11.62 -0.30 4.96
C VAL A 181 11.09 0.75 3.99
N ILE A 182 11.16 0.46 2.71
CA ILE A 182 10.39 1.12 1.65
C ILE A 182 9.28 0.14 1.24
N ASN A 183 8.05 0.64 1.14
CA ASN A 183 6.86 -0.12 0.71
C ASN A 183 5.93 0.78 -0.12
N GLU A 184 4.74 0.29 -0.49
CA GLU A 184 3.66 1.08 -1.06
C GLU A 184 2.96 2.05 -0.07
N GLY A 185 1.96 2.80 -0.57
CA GLY A 185 1.08 3.66 0.22
C GLY A 185 1.34 5.15 0.07
N GLY A 186 2.57 5.55 -0.24
CA GLY A 186 2.92 6.92 -0.66
C GLY A 186 3.26 6.93 -2.14
N TYR A 187 2.76 7.90 -2.90
CA TYR A 187 3.10 8.08 -4.31
C TYR A 187 3.17 9.55 -4.63
N GLY A 188 3.85 9.88 -5.72
CA GLY A 188 3.86 11.25 -6.23
C GLY A 188 2.63 11.57 -7.09
N ALA A 189 2.27 12.84 -7.13
CA ALA A 189 1.14 13.34 -7.90
C ALA A 189 1.56 14.59 -8.67
N GLU A 190 0.95 14.81 -9.84
CA GLU A 190 1.21 16.01 -10.65
C GLU A 190 0.54 17.27 -10.09
N ASN A 191 -0.46 17.10 -9.22
CA ASN A 191 -1.16 18.16 -8.51
C ASN A 191 -1.58 17.69 -7.12
N TYR A 192 -1.83 18.65 -6.22
CA TYR A 192 -2.26 18.34 -4.87
C TYR A 192 -2.99 19.50 -4.21
N LEU A 193 -4.16 19.20 -3.65
CA LEU A 193 -4.99 20.14 -2.88
C LEU A 193 -5.20 21.51 -3.55
N GLY A 194 -5.32 21.52 -4.88
CA GLY A 194 -5.52 22.73 -5.68
C GLY A 194 -4.24 23.37 -6.23
N SER A 195 -3.06 22.91 -5.81
CA SER A 195 -1.79 23.28 -6.43
C SER A 195 -1.52 22.43 -7.68
N GLU A 196 -1.10 23.07 -8.77
CA GLU A 196 -0.66 22.41 -10.01
C GLU A 196 0.81 21.97 -9.98
N ARG A 197 1.48 22.11 -8.82
CA ARG A 197 2.86 21.65 -8.66
C ARG A 197 2.91 20.15 -8.36
N PRO A 198 3.89 19.42 -8.92
CA PRO A 198 4.08 18.02 -8.60
C PRO A 198 4.60 17.84 -7.17
N LEU A 199 4.39 16.68 -6.57
CA LEU A 199 5.01 16.33 -5.29
C LEU A 199 5.28 14.83 -5.21
N PHE A 200 6.18 14.43 -4.32
CA PHE A 200 6.35 13.05 -3.87
C PHE A 200 5.75 12.86 -2.48
N GLY A 201 4.73 12.02 -2.38
CA GLY A 201 4.10 11.69 -1.10
C GLY A 201 4.83 10.54 -0.41
N VAL A 202 5.28 10.75 0.83
CA VAL A 202 5.89 9.72 1.66
C VAL A 202 4.89 9.30 2.73
N SER A 203 4.33 8.10 2.64
CA SER A 203 3.39 7.59 3.62
C SER A 203 4.11 7.20 4.91
N MET A 204 3.76 7.90 5.98
CA MET A 204 4.35 7.70 7.31
C MET A 204 3.33 7.15 8.29
N ALA A 205 2.06 7.17 7.92
CA ALA A 205 0.95 6.64 8.71
C ALA A 205 -0.17 6.20 7.77
N GLU A 206 -1.09 5.43 8.29
CA GLU A 206 -2.23 4.90 7.54
C GLU A 206 -3.41 4.68 8.48
N LYS A 207 -4.61 4.56 7.91
CA LYS A 207 -5.79 4.24 8.70
C LYS A 207 -5.76 2.79 9.15
N SER A 208 -6.20 2.56 10.38
CA SER A 208 -6.26 1.19 10.92
C SER A 208 -7.50 0.46 10.39
N PRO A 209 -7.37 -0.74 9.80
CA PRO A 209 -8.52 -1.55 9.41
C PRO A 209 -9.25 -2.13 10.62
N LEU A 210 -10.58 -2.12 10.53
CA LEU A 210 -11.48 -2.78 11.46
C LEU A 210 -12.66 -3.35 10.67
N TRP A 211 -12.56 -4.61 10.28
CA TRP A 211 -13.64 -5.30 9.59
C TRP A 211 -14.57 -5.95 10.60
N LEU A 212 -15.86 -5.68 10.47
CA LEU A 212 -16.88 -6.09 11.41
C LEU A 212 -17.96 -6.91 10.72
N THR A 213 -18.50 -7.90 11.42
CA THR A 213 -19.73 -8.59 11.03
C THR A 213 -20.83 -8.25 12.02
N LEU A 214 -21.92 -7.67 11.54
CA LEU A 214 -23.16 -7.53 12.29
C LEU A 214 -23.96 -8.82 12.16
N ARG A 215 -24.41 -9.40 13.28
CA ARG A 215 -25.26 -10.59 13.30
C ARG A 215 -26.52 -10.34 14.09
N ALA A 216 -27.64 -10.81 13.58
CA ALA A 216 -28.90 -10.80 14.31
C ALA A 216 -29.61 -12.15 14.15
N THR A 217 -30.32 -12.52 15.21
CA THR A 217 -31.24 -13.67 15.23
C THR A 217 -32.65 -13.21 15.58
N GLY A 218 -33.66 -13.89 15.02
CA GLY A 218 -35.06 -13.61 15.29
C GLY A 218 -35.93 -14.85 15.10
N LYS A 219 -37.23 -14.67 15.31
CA LYS A 219 -38.21 -15.76 15.16
C LYS A 219 -38.47 -16.04 13.66
N PRO A 220 -38.30 -17.29 13.17
CA PRO A 220 -38.75 -17.63 11.83
C PRO A 220 -40.27 -17.77 11.78
N GLY A 221 -40.85 -17.59 10.58
CA GLY A 221 -42.30 -17.60 10.41
C GLY A 221 -42.76 -17.66 8.97
N HIS A 222 -44.07 -17.78 8.77
CA HIS A 222 -44.67 -17.72 7.44
C HIS A 222 -44.86 -16.26 7.02
N GLY A 223 -44.50 -15.92 5.78
CA GLY A 223 -44.55 -14.55 5.27
C GLY A 223 -45.95 -13.91 5.26
N SER A 224 -47.02 -14.71 5.29
CA SER A 224 -48.40 -14.22 5.44
C SER A 224 -48.80 -13.86 6.87
N SER A 225 -47.92 -14.10 7.85
CA SER A 225 -48.17 -13.85 9.27
C SER A 225 -46.98 -13.08 9.87
N PRO A 226 -46.77 -11.82 9.45
CA PRO A 226 -45.66 -11.00 9.94
C PRO A 226 -45.75 -10.78 11.45
N HIS A 227 -44.59 -10.61 12.08
CA HIS A 227 -44.46 -10.34 13.51
C HIS A 227 -43.28 -9.40 13.77
N GLU A 228 -43.26 -8.79 14.95
CA GLU A 228 -42.29 -7.74 15.30
C GLU A 228 -40.84 -8.23 15.38
N ASP A 229 -40.60 -9.51 15.67
CA ASP A 229 -39.25 -10.08 15.77
C ASP A 229 -38.68 -10.57 14.42
N ASN A 230 -39.00 -9.87 13.34
CA ASN A 230 -38.43 -10.15 12.01
C ASN A 230 -36.98 -9.64 11.95
N VAL A 231 -36.05 -10.58 11.78
CA VAL A 231 -34.60 -10.31 11.78
C VAL A 231 -34.14 -9.48 10.59
N LEU A 232 -34.81 -9.60 9.43
CA LEU A 232 -34.45 -8.83 8.25
C LEU A 232 -34.83 -7.36 8.43
N ASP A 233 -36.04 -7.08 8.92
CA ASP A 233 -36.47 -5.71 9.23
C ASP A 233 -35.55 -5.07 10.28
N ARG A 234 -35.10 -5.87 11.26
CA ARG A 234 -34.10 -5.45 12.25
C ARG A 234 -32.79 -5.04 11.60
N MET A 235 -32.23 -5.91 10.75
CA MET A 235 -30.96 -5.64 10.07
C MET A 235 -31.07 -4.42 9.15
N VAL A 236 -32.20 -4.24 8.46
CA VAL A 236 -32.46 -3.04 7.63
C VAL A 236 -32.42 -1.77 8.49
N ARG A 237 -33.07 -1.76 9.66
CA ARG A 237 -33.03 -0.60 10.57
C ARG A 237 -31.63 -0.34 11.12
N ALA A 238 -30.92 -1.39 11.54
CA ALA A 238 -29.56 -1.29 12.04
C ALA A 238 -28.63 -0.69 10.96
N MET A 239 -28.66 -1.25 9.76
CA MET A 239 -27.87 -0.75 8.63
C MET A 239 -28.23 0.69 8.25
N HIS A 240 -29.51 1.06 8.28
CA HIS A 240 -29.93 2.44 8.05
C HIS A 240 -29.32 3.40 9.08
N ARG A 241 -29.37 3.06 10.38
CA ARG A 241 -28.73 3.86 11.44
C ARG A 241 -27.23 3.96 11.27
N VAL A 242 -26.55 2.86 10.90
CA VAL A 242 -25.10 2.88 10.61
C VAL A 242 -24.78 3.83 9.46
N GLN A 243 -25.56 3.82 8.38
CA GLN A 243 -25.30 4.64 7.19
C GLN A 243 -25.64 6.12 7.38
N THR A 244 -26.60 6.44 8.25
CA THR A 244 -26.99 7.84 8.53
C THR A 244 -26.29 8.42 9.76
N TRP A 245 -25.49 7.62 10.47
CA TRP A 245 -24.70 8.08 11.60
C TRP A 245 -23.70 9.16 11.18
N GLN A 246 -23.94 10.38 11.67
CA GLN A 246 -23.01 11.50 11.52
C GLN A 246 -21.85 11.30 12.49
N ARG A 247 -20.65 11.18 11.93
CA ARG A 247 -19.40 11.04 12.68
C ARG A 247 -18.63 12.35 12.64
N PRO A 248 -17.91 12.71 13.72
CA PRO A 248 -17.13 13.93 13.74
C PRO A 248 -16.00 13.89 12.71
N TRP A 249 -15.57 15.08 12.28
CA TRP A 249 -14.26 15.26 11.67
C TRP A 249 -13.19 15.28 12.77
N LEU A 250 -12.10 14.57 12.53
CA LEU A 250 -11.02 14.30 13.46
C LEU A 250 -9.70 14.59 12.73
N LEU A 251 -8.99 15.59 13.21
CA LEU A 251 -7.65 15.90 12.72
C LEU A 251 -6.62 15.12 13.55
N SER A 252 -6.19 13.96 13.02
CA SER A 252 -5.13 13.19 13.67
C SER A 252 -3.76 13.88 13.52
N PRO A 253 -2.80 13.67 14.46
CA PRO A 253 -1.49 14.30 14.38
C PRO A 253 -0.74 14.08 13.05
N PRO A 254 -0.73 12.86 12.45
CA PRO A 254 -0.08 12.66 11.15
C PRO A 254 -0.74 13.44 10.00
N VAL A 255 -2.07 13.63 10.03
CA VAL A 255 -2.77 14.43 9.02
C VAL A 255 -2.46 15.92 9.22
N ALA A 256 -2.41 16.40 10.47
CA ALA A 256 -2.00 17.77 10.77
C ALA A 256 -0.56 18.06 10.33
N GLU A 257 0.37 17.11 10.52
CA GLU A 257 1.75 17.23 10.04
C GLU A 257 1.84 17.31 8.51
N ALA A 258 1.11 16.45 7.79
CA ALA A 258 1.03 16.51 6.33
C ALA A 258 0.50 17.86 5.83
N LEU A 259 -0.53 18.41 6.48
CA LEU A 259 -1.07 19.72 6.13
C LEU A 259 -0.10 20.86 6.46
N ARG A 260 0.60 20.80 7.60
CA ARG A 260 1.62 21.80 7.96
C ARG A 260 2.77 21.81 6.96
N ALA A 261 3.22 20.64 6.53
CA ALA A 261 4.25 20.53 5.50
C ALA A 261 3.75 21.09 4.15
N ALA A 262 2.52 20.78 3.75
CA ALA A 262 1.91 21.32 2.54
C ALA A 262 1.78 22.86 2.59
N HIS A 263 1.38 23.41 3.74
CA HIS A 263 1.29 24.85 3.96
C HIS A 263 2.68 25.52 3.88
N ALA A 264 3.68 24.95 4.57
CA ALA A 264 5.05 25.48 4.58
C ALA A 264 5.70 25.48 3.18
N GLU A 265 5.41 24.47 2.36
CA GLU A 265 5.88 24.39 0.96
C GLU A 265 4.98 25.20 -0.01
N GLY A 266 3.93 25.86 0.50
CA GLY A 266 3.03 26.75 -0.26
C GLY A 266 2.02 26.03 -1.17
N TYR A 267 1.73 24.75 -0.91
CA TYR A 267 0.72 23.97 -1.68
C TYR A 267 -0.70 24.35 -1.27
N ILE A 268 -0.88 24.78 -0.02
CA ILE A 268 -2.13 25.27 0.52
C ILE A 268 -1.89 26.59 1.25
N ASP A 269 -2.86 27.49 1.14
CA ASP A 269 -2.94 28.77 1.85
C ASP A 269 -3.69 28.67 3.18
N LEU A 270 -4.36 27.53 3.45
CA LEU A 270 -4.98 27.24 4.73
C LEU A 270 -3.90 26.98 5.78
N ASP A 271 -3.95 27.73 6.89
CA ASP A 271 -3.17 27.43 8.10
C ASP A 271 -3.85 26.29 8.88
N PRO A 272 -3.26 25.09 8.93
CA PRO A 272 -3.87 23.94 9.61
C PRO A 272 -3.86 24.05 11.14
N ASP A 273 -3.06 24.94 11.73
CA ASP A 273 -3.05 25.13 13.18
C ASP A 273 -4.16 26.09 13.64
N ALA A 274 -4.69 26.91 12.72
CA ALA A 274 -5.80 27.82 12.98
C ALA A 274 -7.17 27.26 12.53
N ALA A 275 -7.19 26.35 11.55
CA ALA A 275 -8.43 25.81 10.98
C ALA A 275 -9.01 24.65 11.81
N SER A 276 -10.34 24.62 11.92
CA SER A 276 -11.07 23.48 12.48
C SER A 276 -11.10 22.29 11.52
N PRO A 277 -11.27 21.05 12.01
CA PRO A 277 -11.44 19.87 11.17
C PRO A 277 -12.61 20.00 10.16
N ASP A 278 -13.70 20.67 10.54
CA ASP A 278 -14.84 20.98 9.68
C ASP A 278 -14.45 21.88 8.51
N GLU A 279 -13.74 22.98 8.77
CA GLU A 279 -13.25 23.89 7.72
C GLU A 279 -12.30 23.18 6.75
N ILE A 280 -11.40 22.32 7.27
CA ILE A 280 -10.50 21.52 6.43
C ILE A 280 -11.31 20.54 5.56
N ALA A 281 -12.31 19.86 6.14
CA ALA A 281 -13.16 18.90 5.43
C ALA A 281 -14.03 19.57 4.36
N ASP A 282 -14.47 20.80 4.57
CA ASP A 282 -15.23 21.58 3.60
C ASP A 282 -14.36 22.12 2.48
N ARG A 283 -13.15 22.59 2.81
CA ARG A 283 -12.19 23.10 1.82
C ARG A 283 -11.61 21.99 0.95
N PHE A 284 -11.23 20.87 1.56
CA PHE A 284 -10.50 19.80 0.91
C PHE A 284 -11.30 18.50 0.93
N ARG A 285 -12.26 18.38 0.01
CA ARG A 285 -13.13 17.18 -0.10
C ARG A 285 -12.33 15.88 -0.17
N SER A 286 -11.18 15.87 -0.85
CA SER A 286 -10.31 14.70 -0.98
C SER A 286 -9.73 14.19 0.35
N LEU A 287 -9.67 15.05 1.38
CA LEU A 287 -9.16 14.68 2.71
C LEU A 287 -10.23 14.15 3.66
N ARG A 288 -11.52 14.23 3.30
CA ARG A 288 -12.62 13.77 4.18
C ARG A 288 -12.43 12.33 4.65
N THR A 289 -11.91 11.45 3.79
CA THR A 289 -11.63 10.06 4.14
C THR A 289 -10.55 9.91 5.21
N LEU A 290 -9.62 10.85 5.31
CA LEU A 290 -8.55 10.89 6.32
C LEU A 290 -8.99 11.59 7.61
N LEU A 291 -10.06 12.39 7.55
CA LEU A 291 -10.59 13.17 8.67
C LEU A 291 -11.73 12.45 9.41
N SER A 292 -12.15 11.25 9.04
CA SER A 292 -13.22 10.56 9.79
C SER A 292 -13.05 9.06 9.79
N ASN A 293 -13.55 8.40 10.82
CA ASN A 293 -13.69 6.94 10.82
C ASN A 293 -14.71 6.55 9.77
N THR A 294 -14.30 5.83 8.74
CA THR A 294 -15.17 5.47 7.61
C THR A 294 -15.81 4.10 7.85
N ILE A 295 -17.00 3.89 7.29
CA ILE A 295 -17.73 2.61 7.31
C ILE A 295 -18.28 2.43 5.91
N SER A 296 -17.98 1.30 5.28
CA SER A 296 -18.57 0.86 4.02
C SER A 296 -19.30 -0.46 4.26
N ALA A 297 -20.57 -0.53 3.86
CA ALA A 297 -21.29 -1.80 3.86
C ALA A 297 -20.86 -2.62 2.65
N THR A 298 -20.32 -3.83 2.90
CA THR A 298 -19.73 -4.66 1.84
C THR A 298 -20.52 -5.93 1.56
N GLY A 299 -21.49 -6.28 2.41
CA GLY A 299 -22.32 -7.45 2.23
C GLY A 299 -23.56 -7.43 3.12
N LEU A 300 -24.63 -8.08 2.64
CA LEU A 300 -25.87 -8.28 3.38
C LEU A 300 -26.47 -9.63 2.99
N GLN A 301 -26.80 -10.47 3.97
CA GLN A 301 -27.34 -11.82 3.76
C GLN A 301 -28.50 -12.10 4.71
N SER A 302 -29.62 -12.60 4.19
CA SER A 302 -30.75 -13.12 4.97
C SER A 302 -31.79 -13.77 4.06
N GLY A 303 -32.50 -14.78 4.57
CA GLY A 303 -33.62 -15.42 3.86
C GLY A 303 -33.21 -16.34 2.71
N VAL A 304 -34.16 -17.15 2.27
CA VAL A 304 -33.98 -18.11 1.16
C VAL A 304 -35.20 -18.13 0.22
N LYS A 305 -36.41 -17.87 0.74
CA LYS A 305 -37.67 -17.91 -0.02
C LYS A 305 -38.58 -16.75 0.36
N HIS A 306 -39.37 -16.28 -0.61
CA HIS A 306 -40.26 -15.12 -0.47
C HIS A 306 -41.33 -15.24 0.62
N ASN A 307 -41.81 -16.46 0.93
CA ASN A 307 -42.87 -16.70 1.89
C ASN A 307 -42.37 -17.15 3.27
N VAL A 308 -41.08 -16.96 3.57
CA VAL A 308 -40.47 -17.38 4.84
C VAL A 308 -39.79 -16.19 5.49
N ILE A 309 -40.19 -15.88 6.73
CA ILE A 309 -39.48 -14.93 7.60
C ILE A 309 -38.21 -15.65 8.10
N PRO A 310 -37.01 -15.08 7.86
CA PRO A 310 -35.75 -15.72 8.22
C PRO A 310 -35.50 -15.75 9.74
N ALA A 311 -34.71 -16.71 10.18
CA ALA A 311 -34.23 -16.79 11.57
C ALA A 311 -32.97 -15.95 11.80
N THR A 312 -32.19 -15.65 10.76
CA THR A 312 -30.90 -14.96 10.85
C THR A 312 -30.73 -13.89 9.77
N ALA A 313 -29.97 -12.85 10.09
CA ALA A 313 -29.45 -11.89 9.12
C ALA A 313 -28.02 -11.50 9.51
N SER A 314 -27.18 -11.22 8.52
CA SER A 314 -25.83 -10.71 8.73
C SER A 314 -25.45 -9.64 7.72
N ALA A 315 -24.62 -8.70 8.15
CA ALA A 315 -24.01 -7.68 7.29
C ALA A 315 -22.51 -7.55 7.58
N THR A 316 -21.71 -7.30 6.56
CA THR A 316 -20.26 -7.06 6.72
C THR A 316 -19.96 -5.59 6.50
N LEU A 317 -19.08 -5.04 7.34
CA LEU A 317 -18.65 -3.65 7.31
C LEU A 317 -17.13 -3.59 7.18
N ASP A 318 -16.65 -2.81 6.21
CA ASP A 318 -15.26 -2.35 6.18
C ASP A 318 -15.19 -1.00 6.89
N CYS A 319 -14.68 -1.00 8.13
CA CYS A 319 -14.41 0.23 8.86
C CYS A 319 -12.91 0.56 8.78
N ARG A 320 -12.59 1.84 8.60
CA ARG A 320 -11.21 2.35 8.66
C ARG A 320 -11.13 3.46 9.69
N LEU A 321 -10.28 3.29 10.68
CA LEU A 321 -10.13 4.23 11.79
C LEU A 321 -9.01 5.23 11.51
N VAL A 322 -9.22 6.50 11.83
CA VAL A 322 -8.15 7.51 11.75
C VAL A 322 -6.97 7.13 12.67
N PRO A 323 -5.73 7.51 12.32
CA PRO A 323 -4.56 7.17 13.13
C PRO A 323 -4.74 7.54 14.61
N GLY A 324 -4.45 6.58 15.50
CA GLY A 324 -4.55 6.74 16.96
C GLY A 324 -5.97 6.60 17.54
N TYR A 325 -7.00 6.34 16.74
CA TYR A 325 -8.35 6.14 17.25
C TYR A 325 -8.54 4.73 17.84
N GLU A 326 -9.08 4.64 19.05
CA GLU A 326 -9.21 3.37 19.75
C GLU A 326 -10.32 2.50 19.14
N LYS A 327 -9.98 1.24 18.82
CA LYS A 327 -10.91 0.24 18.29
C LYS A 327 -12.14 0.04 19.19
N GLN A 328 -11.93 -0.15 20.49
CA GLN A 328 -13.03 -0.51 21.39
C GLN A 328 -14.02 0.66 21.54
N ARG A 329 -13.50 1.88 21.68
CA ARG A 329 -14.30 3.10 21.62
C ARG A 329 -15.18 3.16 20.37
N PHE A 330 -14.62 2.93 19.19
CA PHE A 330 -15.40 2.94 17.94
C PHE A 330 -16.50 1.87 17.92
N ILE A 331 -16.21 0.67 18.41
CA ILE A 331 -17.21 -0.42 18.51
C ILE A 331 -18.34 -0.02 19.45
N ASP A 332 -18.04 0.63 20.57
CA ASP A 332 -19.06 1.05 21.53
C ASP A 332 -19.92 2.21 21.00
N GLU A 333 -19.31 3.16 20.28
CA GLU A 333 -20.03 4.20 19.55
C GLU A 333 -20.93 3.61 18.46
N LEU A 334 -20.46 2.60 17.71
CA LEU A 334 -21.24 1.90 16.69
C LEU A 334 -22.42 1.13 17.32
N LYS A 335 -22.21 0.45 18.45
CA LYS A 335 -23.30 -0.22 19.19
C LYS A 335 -24.36 0.79 19.64
N ALA A 336 -23.94 1.94 20.17
CA ALA A 336 -24.84 3.01 20.55
C ALA A 336 -25.61 3.59 19.36
N ALA A 337 -24.97 3.73 18.20
CA ALA A 337 -25.63 4.18 16.97
C ALA A 337 -26.67 3.18 16.46
N ILE A 338 -26.38 1.87 16.51
CA ILE A 338 -27.31 0.79 16.12
C ILE A 338 -28.52 0.74 17.05
N ASP A 339 -28.30 0.90 18.36
CA ASP A 339 -29.36 1.00 19.38
C ASP A 339 -30.33 -0.21 19.34
N ASP A 340 -29.76 -1.41 19.17
CA ASP A 340 -30.52 -2.66 19.16
C ASP A 340 -29.68 -3.78 19.80
N PRO A 341 -30.01 -4.20 21.03
CA PRO A 341 -29.21 -5.20 21.75
C PRO A 341 -29.27 -6.60 21.12
N LYS A 342 -30.15 -6.84 20.14
CA LYS A 342 -30.22 -8.11 19.40
C LYS A 342 -29.34 -8.10 18.13
N VAL A 343 -28.59 -7.03 17.90
CA VAL A 343 -27.57 -6.95 16.85
C VAL A 343 -26.20 -7.07 17.50
N GLU A 344 -25.56 -8.21 17.32
CA GLU A 344 -24.22 -8.49 17.80
C GLU A 344 -23.18 -7.95 16.80
N ILE A 345 -22.04 -7.48 17.30
CA ILE A 345 -20.90 -7.03 16.50
C ILE A 345 -19.74 -7.97 16.75
N GLU A 346 -19.30 -8.66 15.71
CA GLU A 346 -18.13 -9.54 15.69
C GLU A 346 -16.97 -8.82 14.97
N VAL A 347 -15.77 -8.86 15.53
CA VAL A 347 -14.56 -8.34 14.87
C VAL A 347 -13.99 -9.45 13.99
N ALA A 348 -14.10 -9.28 12.68
CA ALA A 348 -13.56 -10.23 11.71
C ALA A 348 -12.06 -10.02 11.48
N PHE A 349 -11.61 -8.76 11.42
CA PHE A 349 -10.21 -8.41 11.28
C PHE A 349 -9.96 -7.05 11.92
N ALA A 350 -8.82 -6.89 12.57
CA ALA A 350 -8.37 -5.60 13.08
C ALA A 350 -6.85 -5.58 13.13
N SER A 351 -6.27 -4.45 12.74
CA SER A 351 -4.84 -4.21 12.89
C SER A 351 -4.59 -2.78 13.31
N GLU A 352 -3.69 -2.60 14.28
CA GLU A 352 -3.13 -1.28 14.56
C GLU A 352 -2.09 -0.93 13.49
N SER A 353 -2.00 0.36 13.18
CA SER A 353 -0.95 0.88 12.31
C SER A 353 -0.30 2.13 12.92
N PRO A 354 0.76 1.96 13.72
CA PRO A 354 1.54 3.06 14.27
C PRO A 354 2.14 3.93 13.15
N SER A 355 2.52 5.17 13.47
CA SER A 355 3.25 6.04 12.54
C SER A 355 4.76 5.82 12.60
N THR A 356 5.45 6.07 11.48
CA THR A 356 6.91 6.14 11.38
C THR A 356 7.40 7.57 11.62
N PRO A 357 8.51 7.79 12.36
CA PRO A 357 9.05 9.13 12.59
C PRO A 357 9.60 9.80 11.32
N ALA A 358 9.59 11.13 11.28
CA ALA A 358 10.37 11.92 10.34
C ALA A 358 11.86 11.95 10.72
N GLY A 359 12.70 12.44 9.81
CA GLY A 359 14.12 12.75 10.08
C GLY A 359 15.05 11.54 10.20
N THR A 360 14.61 10.34 9.82
CA THR A 360 15.51 9.19 9.73
C THR A 360 16.46 9.30 8.55
N GLU A 361 17.54 8.51 8.55
CA GLU A 361 18.49 8.44 7.42
C GLU A 361 17.78 8.17 6.09
N LEU A 362 16.82 7.25 6.06
CA LEU A 362 16.03 6.95 4.86
C LEU A 362 15.12 8.11 4.45
N HIS A 363 14.41 8.72 5.41
CA HIS A 363 13.53 9.86 5.12
C HIS A 363 14.31 11.03 4.52
N GLU A 364 15.47 11.37 5.08
CA GLU A 364 16.33 12.43 4.54
C GLU A 364 16.93 12.07 3.17
N ALA A 365 17.22 10.79 2.92
CA ALA A 365 17.66 10.35 1.60
C ALA A 365 16.56 10.50 0.55
N ILE A 366 15.31 10.13 0.87
CA ILE A 366 14.15 10.35 0.00
C ILE A 366 14.00 11.85 -0.30
N ASN A 367 14.01 12.69 0.73
CA ASN A 367 13.90 14.15 0.58
C ASN A 367 14.99 14.72 -0.34
N ALA A 368 16.24 14.33 -0.12
CA ALA A 368 17.37 14.84 -0.89
C ALA A 368 17.33 14.39 -2.35
N VAL A 369 17.02 13.11 -2.62
CA VAL A 369 17.01 12.56 -3.97
C VAL A 369 15.84 13.14 -4.78
N CYS A 370 14.63 13.20 -4.22
CA CYS A 370 13.49 13.77 -4.92
C CYS A 370 13.71 15.23 -5.30
N ARG A 371 14.24 16.06 -4.38
CA ARG A 371 14.59 17.47 -4.68
C ARG A 371 15.71 17.61 -5.70
N GLN A 372 16.61 16.63 -5.79
CA GLN A 372 17.67 16.62 -6.79
C GLN A 372 17.15 16.25 -8.18
N VAL A 373 16.26 15.25 -8.27
CA VAL A 373 15.70 14.75 -9.54
C VAL A 373 14.63 15.69 -10.08
N MET A 374 13.83 16.30 -9.20
CA MET A 374 12.74 17.21 -9.55
C MET A 374 12.67 18.38 -8.55
N PRO A 375 13.47 19.45 -8.75
CA PRO A 375 13.58 20.59 -7.82
C PRO A 375 12.26 21.35 -7.57
N GLU A 376 11.32 21.28 -8.50
CA GLU A 376 9.99 21.88 -8.39
C GLU A 376 9.03 21.07 -7.52
N ALA A 377 9.32 19.80 -7.26
CA ALA A 377 8.47 18.91 -6.47
C ALA A 377 8.81 18.99 -4.99
N ALA A 378 7.79 19.19 -4.16
CA ALA A 378 7.95 19.01 -2.72
C ALA A 378 7.93 17.53 -2.36
N VAL A 379 8.52 17.20 -1.22
CA VAL A 379 8.37 15.88 -0.59
C VAL A 379 7.54 16.08 0.65
N LEU A 380 6.34 15.52 0.67
CA LEU A 380 5.36 15.76 1.72
C LEU A 380 5.04 14.47 2.48
N PRO A 381 4.91 14.53 3.81
CA PRO A 381 4.30 13.47 4.59
C PRO A 381 2.90 13.16 4.05
N ARG A 382 2.53 11.88 4.08
CA ARG A 382 1.23 11.40 3.64
C ARG A 382 0.65 10.43 4.65
N VAL A 383 -0.68 10.43 4.72
CA VAL A 383 -1.45 9.41 5.42
C VAL A 383 -2.24 8.61 4.40
N THR A 384 -2.06 7.30 4.40
CA THR A 384 -2.79 6.40 3.50
C THR A 384 -4.19 6.10 4.07
N ALA A 385 -5.22 6.17 3.23
CA ALA A 385 -6.60 5.89 3.65
C ALA A 385 -6.89 4.38 3.79
N GLY A 386 -6.16 3.55 3.04
CA GLY A 386 -6.09 2.10 3.21
C GLY A 386 -5.10 1.70 4.30
N PHE A 387 -4.67 0.43 4.26
CA PHE A 387 -3.52 -0.07 5.02
C PHE A 387 -2.46 -0.59 4.07
N THR A 388 -1.28 -0.87 4.60
CA THR A 388 -0.19 -1.56 3.91
C THR A 388 0.50 -2.51 4.87
N ASP A 389 1.34 -3.39 4.34
CA ASP A 389 2.23 -4.23 5.17
C ASP A 389 3.25 -3.46 6.01
N SER A 390 3.41 -2.15 5.78
CA SER A 390 4.22 -1.26 6.62
C SER A 390 3.79 -1.32 8.09
N ARG A 391 2.49 -1.55 8.36
CA ARG A 391 1.94 -1.66 9.72
C ARG A 391 2.68 -2.69 10.58
N THR A 392 3.08 -3.82 10.00
CA THR A 392 3.72 -4.92 10.70
C THR A 392 5.13 -4.52 11.15
N PHE A 393 5.88 -3.86 10.27
CA PHE A 393 7.20 -3.33 10.58
C PHE A 393 7.14 -2.19 11.60
N ARG A 394 6.15 -1.29 11.49
CA ARG A 394 5.96 -0.19 12.44
C ARG A 394 5.62 -0.70 13.84
N ARG A 395 4.82 -1.78 13.98
CA ARG A 395 4.58 -2.45 15.28
C ARG A 395 5.84 -3.06 15.89
N ARG A 396 6.79 -3.50 15.06
CA ARG A 396 8.12 -3.97 15.50
C ARG A 396 9.10 -2.84 15.84
N GLY A 397 8.68 -1.57 15.71
CA GLY A 397 9.52 -0.40 15.91
C GLY A 397 10.49 -0.11 14.76
N ILE A 398 10.28 -0.74 13.59
CA ILE A 398 11.09 -0.52 12.40
C ILE A 398 10.46 0.61 11.58
N ALA A 399 11.27 1.60 11.20
CA ALA A 399 10.82 2.72 10.41
C ALA A 399 10.49 2.28 8.96
N ALA A 400 9.19 2.25 8.64
CA ALA A 400 8.67 1.85 7.33
C ALA A 400 7.94 3.02 6.65
N TYR A 401 8.38 3.36 5.44
CA TYR A 401 7.85 4.45 4.63
C TYR A 401 7.18 3.89 3.39
N GLY A 402 5.94 4.30 3.15
CA GLY A 402 5.33 4.10 1.85
C GLY A 402 5.88 5.10 0.86
N PHE A 403 6.59 4.64 -0.16
CA PHE A 403 7.24 5.49 -1.15
C PHE A 403 7.35 4.77 -2.49
N VAL A 404 6.38 5.04 -3.36
CA VAL A 404 6.32 4.68 -4.77
C VAL A 404 6.80 5.91 -5.56
N PRO A 405 8.02 5.92 -6.11
CA PRO A 405 8.64 7.11 -6.70
C PRO A 405 8.13 7.43 -8.11
N MET A 406 6.81 7.42 -8.29
CA MET A 406 6.12 7.68 -9.56
C MET A 406 5.21 8.90 -9.41
N LEU A 407 5.02 9.67 -10.48
CA LEU A 407 4.07 10.77 -10.55
C LEU A 407 2.80 10.29 -11.23
N LEU A 408 1.86 9.80 -10.43
CA LEU A 408 0.64 9.18 -10.93
C LEU A 408 -0.40 10.25 -11.28
N GLY A 409 -0.85 10.27 -12.53
CA GLY A 409 -1.99 11.09 -12.95
C GLY A 409 -3.34 10.55 -12.45
N PRO A 410 -4.45 11.30 -12.57
CA PRO A 410 -5.77 10.84 -12.13
C PRO A 410 -6.20 9.50 -12.72
N ASP A 411 -5.89 9.24 -13.99
CA ASP A 411 -6.22 7.99 -14.67
C ASP A 411 -5.44 6.78 -14.15
N GLU A 412 -4.14 6.96 -13.86
CA GLU A 412 -3.31 5.91 -13.25
C GLU A 412 -3.78 5.67 -11.80
N GLN A 413 -4.03 6.74 -11.03
CA GLN A 413 -4.54 6.62 -9.67
C GLN A 413 -5.90 5.90 -9.60
N GLY A 414 -6.82 6.22 -10.52
CA GLY A 414 -8.12 5.55 -10.62
C GLY A 414 -8.06 4.12 -11.15
N GLY A 415 -6.92 3.70 -11.73
CA GLY A 415 -6.71 2.35 -12.21
C GLY A 415 -6.36 1.33 -11.12
N MET A 416 -5.88 1.77 -9.95
CA MET A 416 -5.64 0.88 -8.80
C MET A 416 -6.96 0.25 -8.36
N HIS A 417 -6.99 -1.09 -8.31
CA HIS A 417 -8.18 -1.94 -8.15
C HIS A 417 -9.27 -1.78 -9.23
N GLY A 418 -9.21 -0.75 -10.05
CA GLY A 418 -10.10 -0.50 -11.18
C GLY A 418 -9.77 -1.34 -12.42
N ASN A 419 -10.61 -1.15 -13.45
CA ASN A 419 -10.37 -1.70 -14.78
C ASN A 419 -9.33 -0.85 -15.52
N ASN A 420 -8.67 -1.44 -16.52
CA ASN A 420 -7.69 -0.74 -17.36
C ASN A 420 -6.48 -0.17 -16.59
N GLU A 421 -6.13 -0.82 -15.47
CA GLU A 421 -4.90 -0.55 -14.73
C GLU A 421 -3.69 -0.62 -15.66
N ARG A 422 -2.82 0.39 -15.54
CA ARG A 422 -1.63 0.56 -16.37
C ARG A 422 -0.66 1.52 -15.72
N ILE A 423 0.61 1.41 -16.06
CA ILE A 423 1.66 2.34 -15.65
C ILE A 423 2.36 2.92 -16.86
N SER A 424 2.62 4.22 -16.87
CA SER A 424 3.35 4.86 -17.96
C SER A 424 4.83 4.46 -17.96
N LEU A 425 5.42 4.37 -19.15
CA LEU A 425 6.87 4.16 -19.32
C LEU A 425 7.66 5.32 -18.69
N ARG A 426 7.09 6.54 -18.69
CA ARG A 426 7.65 7.71 -17.98
C ARG A 426 7.78 7.44 -16.48
N ASN A 427 6.73 6.90 -15.85
CA ASN A 427 6.75 6.58 -14.42
C ASN A 427 7.70 5.43 -14.09
N LEU A 428 7.81 4.41 -14.96
CA LEU A 428 8.81 3.35 -14.79
C LEU A 428 10.24 3.91 -14.82
N ARG A 429 10.55 4.81 -15.76
CA ARG A 429 11.86 5.47 -15.84
C ARG A 429 12.15 6.31 -14.59
N LEU A 430 11.23 7.20 -14.24
CA LEU A 430 11.40 8.08 -13.07
C LEU A 430 11.55 7.24 -11.80
N GLY A 431 10.69 6.24 -11.63
CA GLY A 431 10.65 5.41 -10.45
C GLY A 431 11.92 4.60 -10.23
N VAL A 432 12.47 3.97 -11.27
CA VAL A 432 13.70 3.17 -11.11
C VAL A 432 14.91 4.06 -10.82
N GLU A 433 15.00 5.24 -11.44
CA GLU A 433 16.08 6.20 -11.16
C GLU A 433 16.02 6.70 -9.72
N VAL A 434 14.86 7.20 -9.28
CA VAL A 434 14.69 7.75 -7.94
C VAL A 434 14.89 6.68 -6.88
N LEU A 435 14.29 5.49 -7.05
CA LEU A 435 14.43 4.40 -6.08
C LEU A 435 15.90 3.97 -5.96
N TYR A 436 16.59 3.75 -7.09
CA TYR A 436 18.01 3.40 -7.08
C TYR A 436 18.83 4.46 -6.35
N ARG A 437 18.65 5.74 -6.67
CA ARG A 437 19.41 6.83 -6.04
C ARG A 437 19.17 6.92 -4.53
N VAL A 438 17.93 6.68 -4.07
CA VAL A 438 17.62 6.60 -2.64
C VAL A 438 18.35 5.43 -1.99
N VAL A 439 18.26 4.23 -2.57
CA VAL A 439 18.90 3.03 -2.03
C VAL A 439 20.42 3.17 -2.03
N GLU A 440 21.01 3.67 -3.13
CA GLU A 440 22.45 3.92 -3.24
C GLU A 440 22.91 4.89 -2.16
N ARG A 441 22.20 5.99 -1.93
CA ARG A 441 22.54 6.98 -0.90
C ARG A 441 22.52 6.40 0.52
N VAL A 442 21.57 5.52 0.82
CA VAL A 442 21.42 4.90 2.15
C VAL A 442 22.36 3.71 2.34
N CYS A 443 22.71 2.99 1.27
CA CYS A 443 23.34 1.69 1.39
C CYS A 443 24.77 1.59 0.84
N ALA A 444 25.20 2.50 -0.04
CA ALA A 444 26.56 2.50 -0.59
C ALA A 444 27.58 3.13 0.38
N GLU A 445 28.84 2.70 0.25
CA GLU A 445 30.03 3.24 0.95
C GLU A 445 30.43 4.66 0.51
#